data_AF-A0A3D1QVV9-F1
#
_entry.id   AF-A0A3D1QVV9-F1
#
_cell.length_a   1.000
_cell.length_b   1.000
_cell.length_c   1.000
_cell.angle_alpha   90.00
_cell.angle_beta   90.00
_cell.angle_gamma   90.00
#
_symmetry.space_group_name_H-M   'P 1'
#
loop_
_entity.id
_entity.type
_entity.pdbx_description
1 polymer ?
#
loop_
_entity_poly.entity_id
_entity_poly.type
_entity_poly.pdbx_seq_one_letter_code
_entity_poly.pdbx_strand_id
1 'polypeptide(L)'
;GHQHLVSMGWLPLYLGPLHRMLDGRARRRDPLLGGLFLGLAALASWYHLLYGMVLTPFLFADAALRRREVLFSKRFLAQAFALAGAFLVVAGPLLFSILHQRSVEPIAGAHDAVRFSGDLEAFFFPNPAQGWGHWWGGHAFRWTGNAAETALYAGYALLLAALAGALFAGGLARAYLAMALGGALLALGPYLHVGGKVLREVKLPYLLLEKLLPQIEFMGVPVRLGYVMYLGLVIAAA
;
A
#
# COMPACT_ATOMS: atom_id res chain seq x y z
N GLY A 1 4.81 -7.67 17.28
CA GLY A 1 5.31 -6.62 16.36
C GLY A 1 4.15 -5.86 15.78
N HIS A 2 4.09 -4.54 15.96
CA HIS A 2 3.18 -3.59 15.28
C HIS A 2 3.79 -2.17 15.25
N GLN A 3 5.09 -2.02 15.57
CA GLN A 3 5.75 -0.71 15.64
C GLN A 3 5.78 0.02 14.28
N HIS A 4 5.62 -0.70 13.17
CA HIS A 4 5.45 -0.08 11.87
C HIS A 4 4.23 0.86 11.84
N LEU A 5 3.17 0.60 12.63
CA LEU A 5 1.97 1.46 12.71
C LEU A 5 2.31 2.88 13.20
N VAL A 6 3.27 3.05 14.12
CA VAL A 6 3.63 4.38 14.64
C VAL A 6 4.44 5.22 13.65
N SER A 7 4.96 4.60 12.59
CA SER A 7 5.79 5.25 11.57
C SER A 7 5.09 5.36 10.22
N MET A 8 3.76 5.21 10.18
CA MET A 8 2.97 5.32 8.95
C MET A 8 2.97 6.73 8.34
N GLY A 9 3.35 7.76 9.09
CA GLY A 9 3.37 9.16 8.63
C GLY A 9 4.38 9.45 7.52
N TRP A 10 5.41 8.62 7.33
CA TRP A 10 6.43 8.85 6.30
C TRP A 10 5.88 8.73 4.87
N LEU A 11 4.89 7.86 4.64
CA LEU A 11 4.36 7.65 3.30
C LEU A 11 3.50 8.81 2.80
N PRO A 12 2.59 9.40 3.58
CA PRO A 12 1.96 10.68 3.22
C PRO A 12 2.95 11.81 2.96
N LEU A 13 4.05 11.88 3.72
CA LEU A 13 5.10 12.89 3.51
C LEU A 13 5.83 12.67 2.18
N TYR A 14 6.03 11.42 1.74
CA TYR A 14 6.54 11.09 0.41
C TYR A 14 5.60 11.54 -0.72
N LEU A 15 4.27 11.40 -0.54
CA LEU A 15 3.28 11.77 -1.55
C LEU A 15 3.30 13.26 -1.91
N GLY A 16 3.56 14.14 -0.95
CA GLY A 16 3.53 15.59 -1.18
C GLY A 16 4.52 16.07 -2.25
N PRO A 17 5.84 15.81 -2.10
CA PRO A 17 6.83 16.09 -3.13
C PRO A 17 6.56 15.37 -4.46
N LEU A 18 6.09 14.11 -4.40
CA LEU A 18 5.76 13.33 -5.60
C LEU A 18 4.65 14.01 -6.43
N HIS A 19 3.57 14.46 -5.79
CA HIS A 19 2.51 15.20 -6.47
C HIS A 19 3.02 16.49 -7.10
N ARG A 20 3.84 17.25 -6.38
CA ARG A 20 4.44 18.47 -6.96
C ARG A 20 5.32 18.16 -8.17
N MET A 21 6.02 17.03 -8.18
CA MET A 21 6.78 16.57 -9.35
C MET A 21 5.86 16.24 -10.52
N LEU A 22 4.81 15.46 -10.30
CA LEU A 22 3.84 15.06 -11.33
C LEU A 22 3.03 16.24 -11.88
N ASP A 23 2.83 17.28 -11.09
CA ASP A 23 2.18 18.53 -11.50
C ASP A 23 3.13 19.54 -12.15
N GLY A 24 4.43 19.26 -12.25
CA GLY A 24 5.43 20.19 -12.79
C GLY A 24 5.73 21.39 -11.88
N ARG A 25 5.18 21.38 -10.66
CA ARG A 25 5.32 22.43 -9.63
C ARG A 25 6.46 22.15 -8.64
N ALA A 26 7.26 21.11 -8.88
CA ALA A 26 8.33 20.69 -7.99
C ALA A 26 9.43 21.76 -7.85
N ARG A 27 9.73 22.07 -6.59
CA ARG A 27 10.88 22.87 -6.16
C ARG A 27 12.15 22.00 -6.26
N ARG A 28 13.32 22.63 -6.30
CA ARG A 28 14.61 21.91 -6.38
C ARG A 28 14.82 20.92 -5.23
N ARG A 29 14.25 21.18 -4.06
CA ARG A 29 14.31 20.31 -2.88
C ARG A 29 13.34 19.13 -2.89
N ASP A 30 12.29 19.18 -3.72
CA ASP A 30 11.20 18.19 -3.66
C ASP A 30 11.67 16.76 -3.99
N PRO A 31 12.52 16.53 -5.02
CA PRO A 31 13.05 15.19 -5.27
C PRO A 31 13.84 14.62 -4.09
N LEU A 32 14.68 15.46 -3.47
CA LEU A 32 15.51 15.06 -2.33
C LEU A 32 14.65 14.73 -1.10
N LEU A 33 13.64 15.56 -0.81
CA LEU A 33 12.69 15.30 0.26
C LEU A 33 11.85 14.05 -0.01
N GLY A 34 11.41 13.84 -1.25
CA GLY A 34 10.68 12.64 -1.66
C GLY A 34 11.53 11.38 -1.43
N GLY A 35 12.78 11.39 -1.87
CA GLY A 35 13.71 10.28 -1.69
C GLY A 35 14.02 10.03 -0.22
N LEU A 36 14.23 11.10 0.56
CA LEU A 36 14.42 11.02 2.01
C LEU A 36 13.20 10.39 2.71
N PHE A 37 11.98 10.89 2.46
CA PHE A 37 10.78 10.36 3.11
C PHE A 37 10.47 8.92 2.71
N LEU A 38 10.67 8.56 1.43
CA LEU A 38 10.55 7.17 1.00
C LEU A 38 11.63 6.28 1.67
N GLY A 39 12.85 6.80 1.80
CA GLY A 39 13.95 6.12 2.49
C GLY A 39 13.62 5.89 3.96
N LEU A 40 13.15 6.91 4.67
CA LEU A 40 12.71 6.79 6.07
C LEU A 40 11.50 5.86 6.23
N ALA A 41 10.57 5.88 5.28
CA ALA A 41 9.46 4.94 5.25
C ALA A 41 9.98 3.49 5.16
N ALA A 42 10.89 3.23 4.22
CA ALA A 42 11.50 1.91 4.03
C ALA A 42 12.33 1.45 5.25
N LEU A 43 13.10 2.35 5.86
CA LEU A 43 13.87 2.07 7.07
C LEU A 43 12.96 1.81 8.28
N ALA A 44 11.78 2.43 8.34
CA ALA A 44 10.81 2.18 9.40
C ALA A 44 10.13 0.81 9.25
N SER A 45 9.82 0.40 8.01
CA SER A 45 9.28 -0.92 7.73
C SER A 45 9.35 -1.28 6.25
N TRP A 46 9.69 -2.53 5.95
CA TRP A 46 9.60 -3.10 4.60
C TRP A 46 8.18 -2.98 4.01
N TYR A 47 7.15 -3.03 4.85
CA TYR A 47 5.77 -2.84 4.44
C TYR A 47 5.53 -1.45 3.84
N HIS A 48 6.11 -0.40 4.41
CA HIS A 48 5.93 0.96 3.90
C HIS A 48 6.61 1.15 2.54
N LEU A 49 7.75 0.50 2.32
CA LEU A 49 8.38 0.47 0.99
C LEU A 49 7.43 -0.18 -0.02
N LEU A 50 6.83 -1.33 0.32
CA LEU A 50 5.85 -1.96 -0.56
C LEU A 50 4.64 -1.07 -0.80
N TYR A 51 4.11 -0.40 0.22
CA TYR A 51 3.01 0.55 0.05
C TYR A 51 3.39 1.64 -0.95
N GLY A 52 4.62 2.17 -0.86
CA GLY A 52 5.22 3.09 -1.83
C GLY A 52 5.27 2.50 -3.25
N MET A 53 5.71 1.26 -3.39
CA MET A 53 5.78 0.55 -4.67
C MET A 53 4.40 0.31 -5.29
N VAL A 54 3.37 0.08 -4.47
CA VAL A 54 1.99 -0.12 -4.95
C VAL A 54 1.34 1.21 -5.31
N LEU A 55 1.50 2.26 -4.50
CA LEU A 55 0.83 3.55 -4.73
C LEU A 55 1.43 4.36 -5.89
N THR A 56 2.74 4.28 -6.10
CA THR A 56 3.44 5.13 -7.07
C THR A 56 2.98 4.86 -8.51
N PRO A 57 2.81 3.60 -8.96
CA PRO A 57 2.26 3.28 -10.27
C PRO A 57 0.88 3.88 -10.52
N PHE A 58 -0.03 3.92 -9.54
CA PHE A 58 -1.35 4.55 -9.72
C PHE A 58 -1.22 6.05 -10.01
N LEU A 59 -0.34 6.74 -9.29
CA LEU A 59 -0.10 8.17 -9.51
C LEU A 59 0.61 8.44 -10.84
N PHE A 60 1.51 7.55 -11.26
CA PHE A 60 2.16 7.64 -12.56
C PHE A 60 1.21 7.36 -13.72
N ALA A 61 0.36 6.34 -13.60
CA ALA A 61 -0.67 6.03 -14.59
C ALA A 61 -1.62 7.22 -14.74
N ASP A 62 -2.04 7.80 -13.63
CA ASP A 62 -2.87 8.99 -13.62
C ASP A 62 -2.19 10.21 -14.27
N ALA A 63 -0.93 10.48 -13.92
CA ALA A 63 -0.15 11.56 -14.52
C ALA A 63 0.12 11.31 -16.01
N ALA A 64 0.28 10.05 -16.44
CA ALA A 64 0.44 9.70 -17.84
C ALA A 64 -0.82 10.05 -18.65
N LEU A 65 -2.00 9.90 -18.05
CA LEU A 65 -3.28 10.25 -18.70
C LEU A 65 -3.52 11.77 -18.72
N ARG A 66 -3.17 12.49 -17.65
CA ARG A 66 -3.60 13.89 -17.46
C ARG A 66 -2.51 14.94 -17.66
N ARG A 67 -1.24 14.52 -17.56
CA ARG A 67 -0.05 15.37 -17.49
C ARG A 67 1.14 14.76 -18.23
N ARG A 68 0.89 14.06 -19.35
CA ARG A 68 1.93 13.36 -20.14
C ARG A 68 3.16 14.22 -20.45
N GLU A 69 2.96 15.49 -20.77
CA GLU A 69 4.04 16.42 -21.15
C GLU A 69 4.99 16.69 -19.99
N VAL A 70 4.47 16.74 -18.77
CA VAL A 70 5.28 16.89 -17.56
C VAL A 70 6.00 15.58 -17.27
N LEU A 71 5.28 14.45 -17.27
CA LEU A 71 5.80 13.13 -16.91
C LEU A 71 6.98 12.71 -17.81
N PHE A 72 6.89 12.98 -19.12
CA PHE A 72 7.94 12.63 -20.08
C PHE A 72 8.96 13.75 -20.32
N SER A 73 8.94 14.82 -19.52
CA SER A 73 9.92 15.89 -19.64
C SER A 73 11.30 15.47 -19.12
N LYS A 74 12.37 16.01 -19.73
CA LYS A 74 13.75 15.84 -19.23
C LYS A 74 13.89 16.32 -17.78
N ARG A 75 13.13 17.35 -17.40
CA ARG A 75 13.08 17.87 -16.02
C ARG A 75 12.54 16.82 -15.06
N PHE A 76 11.40 16.20 -15.38
CA PHE A 76 10.83 15.14 -14.54
C PHE A 76 11.79 13.96 -14.43
N LEU A 77 12.41 13.54 -15.53
CA LEU A 77 13.39 12.45 -15.52
C LEU A 77 14.57 12.75 -14.58
N ALA A 78 15.14 13.95 -14.65
CA ALA A 78 16.21 14.38 -13.73
C ALA A 78 15.74 14.40 -12.26
N GLN A 79 14.50 14.83 -12.01
CA GLN A 79 13.89 14.81 -10.68
C GLN A 79 13.66 13.36 -10.19
N ALA A 80 13.20 12.46 -11.04
CA ALA A 80 13.03 11.04 -10.70
C ALA A 80 14.37 10.38 -10.33
N PHE A 81 15.43 10.66 -11.09
CA PHE A 81 16.79 10.19 -10.74
C PHE A 81 17.30 10.79 -9.42
N ALA A 82 17.06 12.09 -9.17
CA ALA A 82 17.45 12.72 -7.91
C ALA A 82 16.69 12.10 -6.71
N LEU A 83 15.40 11.80 -6.87
CA LEU A 83 14.59 11.12 -5.86
C LEU A 83 15.11 9.70 -5.59
N ALA A 84 15.35 8.93 -6.65
CA ALA A 84 15.89 7.57 -6.54
C ALA A 84 17.28 7.59 -5.89
N GLY A 85 18.15 8.53 -6.27
CA GLY A 85 19.47 8.71 -5.67
C GLY A 85 19.38 9.02 -4.17
N ALA A 86 18.53 9.97 -3.77
CA ALA A 86 18.33 10.29 -2.35
C ALA A 86 17.77 9.09 -1.55
N PHE A 87 16.82 8.35 -2.12
CA PHE A 87 16.32 7.10 -1.53
C PHE A 87 17.43 6.07 -1.34
N LEU A 88 18.25 5.83 -2.37
CA LEU A 88 19.35 4.86 -2.32
C LEU A 88 20.45 5.28 -1.33
N VAL A 89 20.73 6.58 -1.17
CA VAL A 89 21.67 7.05 -0.16
C VAL A 89 21.16 6.76 1.26
N VAL A 90 19.86 6.93 1.52
CA VAL A 90 19.27 6.76 2.85
C VAL A 90 19.02 5.29 3.19
N ALA A 91 18.34 4.56 2.30
CA ALA A 91 17.91 3.18 2.55
C ALA A 91 18.79 2.12 1.88
N GLY A 92 19.54 2.48 0.84
CA GLY A 92 20.29 1.55 0.01
C GLY A 92 21.30 0.68 0.77
N PRO A 93 22.13 1.20 1.69
CA PRO A 93 23.07 0.35 2.43
C PRO A 93 22.38 -0.79 3.20
N LEU A 94 21.27 -0.49 3.89
CA LEU A 94 20.52 -1.49 4.64
C LEU A 94 19.76 -2.44 3.71
N LEU A 95 19.09 -1.92 2.67
CA LEU A 95 18.38 -2.75 1.69
C LEU A 95 19.34 -3.71 0.97
N PHE A 96 20.52 -3.22 0.57
CA PHE A 96 21.57 -4.06 0.00
C PHE A 96 21.99 -5.15 0.97
N SER A 97 22.23 -4.80 2.24
CA SER A 97 22.64 -5.76 3.27
C SER A 97 21.57 -6.83 3.50
N ILE A 98 20.29 -6.46 3.57
CA ILE A 98 19.16 -7.40 3.70
C ILE A 98 19.10 -8.35 2.50
N LEU A 99 19.17 -7.80 1.27
CA LEU A 99 19.08 -8.61 0.05
C LEU A 99 20.30 -9.52 -0.12
N HIS A 100 21.49 -9.04 0.24
CA HIS A 100 22.71 -9.83 0.20
C HIS A 100 22.65 -10.97 1.21
N GLN A 101 22.27 -10.68 2.47
CA GLN A 101 22.13 -11.72 3.51
C GLN A 101 21.12 -12.79 3.11
N ARG A 102 19.98 -12.40 2.52
CA ARG A 102 19.03 -13.37 1.95
C ARG A 102 19.65 -14.29 0.90
N SER A 103 20.51 -13.75 0.05
CA SER A 103 21.10 -14.53 -1.04
C SER A 103 22.07 -15.62 -0.54
N VAL A 104 22.56 -15.49 0.69
CA VAL A 104 23.54 -16.42 1.29
C VAL A 104 22.94 -17.28 2.40
N GLU A 105 21.86 -16.84 3.05
CA GLU A 105 21.20 -17.57 4.13
C GLU A 105 19.67 -17.65 3.92
N PRO A 106 19.05 -18.84 4.11
CA PRO A 106 17.61 -18.96 4.13
C PRO A 106 17.05 -18.24 5.36
N ILE A 107 16.53 -17.02 5.16
CA ILE A 107 15.90 -16.27 6.25
C ILE A 107 14.55 -16.92 6.56
N ALA A 108 14.50 -17.66 7.67
CA ALA A 108 13.27 -18.21 8.23
C ALA A 108 12.46 -17.12 8.94
N GLY A 109 11.11 -17.25 8.94
CA GLY A 109 10.23 -16.41 9.75
C GLY A 109 9.27 -15.49 8.98
N ALA A 110 9.15 -15.62 7.66
CA ALA A 110 8.05 -15.00 6.94
C ALA A 110 6.70 -15.59 7.39
N HIS A 111 5.69 -14.73 7.49
CA HIS A 111 4.32 -15.20 7.74
C HIS A 111 3.78 -15.97 6.52
N ASP A 112 2.84 -16.89 6.75
CA ASP A 112 2.13 -17.55 5.65
C ASP A 112 1.15 -16.55 5.02
N ALA A 113 1.46 -16.10 3.80
CA ALA A 113 0.64 -15.14 3.07
C ALA A 113 -0.80 -15.62 2.90
N VAL A 114 -1.04 -16.93 2.76
CA VAL A 114 -2.40 -17.48 2.70
C VAL A 114 -3.10 -17.23 4.03
N ARG A 115 -2.49 -17.63 5.16
CA ARG A 115 -3.09 -17.46 6.48
C ARG A 115 -3.39 -16.01 6.86
N PHE A 116 -2.54 -15.06 6.47
CA PHE A 116 -2.65 -13.64 6.82
C PHE A 116 -3.20 -12.75 5.69
N SER A 117 -4.10 -13.33 4.91
CA SER A 117 -4.91 -12.66 3.89
C SER A 117 -6.21 -12.11 4.48
N GLY A 118 -6.70 -11.02 3.92
CA GLY A 118 -8.02 -10.48 4.26
C GLY A 118 -9.15 -11.35 3.75
N ASP A 119 -10.17 -11.57 4.60
CA ASP A 119 -11.44 -12.14 4.16
C ASP A 119 -12.27 -11.09 3.40
N LEU A 120 -13.01 -11.49 2.36
CA LEU A 120 -13.88 -10.60 1.62
C LEU A 120 -14.94 -9.95 2.53
N GLU A 121 -15.42 -10.69 3.52
CA GLU A 121 -16.39 -10.20 4.49
C GLU A 121 -15.81 -9.09 5.39
N ALA A 122 -14.48 -9.03 5.56
CA ALA A 122 -13.81 -8.05 6.40
C ALA A 122 -13.90 -6.61 5.86
N PHE A 123 -14.30 -6.40 4.60
CA PHE A 123 -14.61 -5.07 4.07
C PHE A 123 -15.98 -4.54 4.51
N PHE A 124 -16.88 -5.43 4.94
CA PHE A 124 -18.29 -5.11 5.24
C PHE A 124 -18.61 -5.18 6.73
N PHE A 125 -17.84 -5.97 7.48
CA PHE A 125 -18.08 -6.21 8.90
C PHE A 125 -16.88 -5.81 9.75
N PRO A 126 -17.09 -5.05 10.85
CA PRO A 126 -16.01 -4.72 11.77
C PRO A 126 -15.49 -5.97 12.46
N ASN A 127 -14.18 -6.01 12.67
CA ASN A 127 -13.54 -7.09 13.42
C ASN A 127 -13.46 -6.76 14.93
N PRO A 128 -13.02 -7.69 15.80
CA PRO A 128 -13.02 -7.47 17.25
C PRO A 128 -12.04 -6.40 17.72
N ALA A 129 -11.07 -5.99 16.90
CA ALA A 129 -10.16 -4.88 17.22
C ALA A 129 -10.79 -3.50 16.96
N GLN A 130 -11.97 -3.44 16.32
CA GLN A 130 -12.70 -2.21 16.03
C GLN A 130 -13.83 -1.99 17.06
N GLY A 131 -14.08 -0.73 17.42
CA GLY A 131 -14.93 -0.38 18.56
C GLY A 131 -16.36 -0.96 18.54
N TRP A 132 -16.94 -1.19 17.36
CA TRP A 132 -18.28 -1.75 17.20
C TRP A 132 -18.28 -3.23 16.76
N GLY A 133 -17.12 -3.88 16.70
CA GLY A 133 -17.01 -5.30 16.29
C GLY A 133 -17.87 -6.25 17.12
N HIS A 134 -18.12 -5.91 18.38
CA HIS A 134 -18.91 -6.71 19.32
C HIS A 134 -20.39 -6.86 18.93
N TRP A 135 -20.98 -5.93 18.18
CA TRP A 135 -22.37 -6.04 17.71
C TRP A 135 -22.57 -7.05 16.58
N TRP A 136 -21.49 -7.55 15.97
CA TRP A 136 -21.53 -8.53 14.86
C TRP A 136 -21.25 -9.97 15.31
N GLY A 137 -21.53 -10.28 16.58
CA GLY A 137 -21.69 -11.66 17.07
C GLY A 137 -20.45 -12.56 16.89
N GLY A 138 -19.25 -11.99 16.88
CA GLY A 138 -18.02 -12.77 16.71
C GLY A 138 -17.83 -13.37 15.32
N HIS A 139 -18.58 -12.89 14.32
CA HIS A 139 -18.49 -13.34 12.92
C HIS A 139 -17.04 -13.39 12.40
N ALA A 140 -16.25 -12.39 12.79
CA ALA A 140 -14.84 -12.25 12.45
C ALA A 140 -13.92 -13.34 13.04
N PHE A 141 -14.33 -14.09 14.07
CA PHE A 141 -13.54 -15.19 14.63
C PHE A 141 -13.45 -16.41 13.70
N ARG A 142 -14.28 -16.46 12.65
CA ARG A 142 -14.20 -17.50 11.62
C ARG A 142 -13.09 -17.22 10.62
N TRP A 143 -12.66 -15.96 10.48
CA TRP A 143 -11.66 -15.57 9.50
C TRP A 143 -10.28 -16.12 9.85
N THR A 144 -9.47 -16.33 8.82
CA THR A 144 -8.08 -16.78 8.98
C THR A 144 -7.21 -15.69 9.61
N GLY A 145 -6.10 -16.07 10.24
CA GLY A 145 -5.17 -15.12 10.83
C GLY A 145 -5.55 -14.76 12.26
N ASN A 146 -5.50 -13.47 12.61
CA ASN A 146 -5.82 -12.98 13.95
C ASN A 146 -6.60 -11.65 13.90
N ALA A 147 -7.12 -11.20 15.04
CA ALA A 147 -7.94 -9.99 15.12
C ALA A 147 -7.19 -8.69 14.77
N ALA A 148 -5.86 -8.63 14.85
CA ALA A 148 -5.11 -7.46 14.37
C ALA A 148 -4.95 -7.49 12.83
N GLU A 149 -4.84 -8.69 12.26
CA GLU A 149 -4.54 -8.93 10.85
C GLU A 149 -5.80 -9.29 10.04
N THR A 150 -6.96 -8.77 10.44
CA THR A 150 -8.26 -8.93 9.75
C THR A 150 -9.08 -7.62 9.72
N ALA A 151 -8.45 -6.48 10.04
CA ALA A 151 -9.13 -5.19 10.21
C ALA A 151 -9.23 -4.40 8.89
N LEU A 152 -10.07 -4.86 7.96
CA LEU A 152 -10.28 -4.22 6.65
C LEU A 152 -11.55 -3.37 6.55
N TYR A 153 -12.36 -3.31 7.61
CA TYR A 153 -13.62 -2.57 7.56
C TYR A 153 -13.35 -1.06 7.64
N ALA A 154 -13.59 -0.37 6.52
CA ALA A 154 -13.40 1.07 6.39
C ALA A 154 -14.57 1.92 6.88
N GLY A 155 -15.74 1.30 7.08
CA GLY A 155 -16.97 2.02 7.40
C GLY A 155 -17.70 2.52 6.16
N TYR A 156 -19.01 2.30 6.13
CA TYR A 156 -19.86 2.70 4.99
C TYR A 156 -19.82 4.21 4.73
N ALA A 157 -19.69 5.04 5.78
CA ALA A 157 -19.61 6.49 5.62
C ALA A 157 -18.39 6.92 4.81
N LEU A 158 -17.20 6.36 5.08
CA LEU A 158 -15.98 6.66 4.34
C LEU A 158 -16.06 6.15 2.90
N LEU A 159 -16.60 4.95 2.69
CA LEU A 159 -16.80 4.40 1.34
C LEU A 159 -17.72 5.30 0.50
N LEU A 160 -18.86 5.73 1.06
CA LEU A 160 -19.79 6.63 0.37
C LEU A 160 -19.16 8.00 0.10
N ALA A 161 -18.41 8.56 1.05
CA ALA A 161 -17.70 9.82 0.85
C ALA A 161 -16.63 9.72 -0.25
N ALA A 162 -15.84 8.63 -0.28
CA ALA A 162 -14.84 8.39 -1.31
C ALA A 162 -15.48 8.23 -2.71
N LEU A 163 -16.62 7.53 -2.79
CA LEU A 163 -17.39 7.42 -4.02
C LEU A 163 -17.92 8.78 -4.47
N ALA A 164 -18.50 9.57 -3.55
CA ALA A 164 -18.97 10.92 -3.84
C ALA A 164 -17.82 11.80 -4.34
N GLY A 165 -16.65 11.81 -3.69
CA GLY A 165 -15.50 12.57 -4.15
C GLY A 165 -15.01 12.12 -5.53
N ALA A 166 -14.98 10.82 -5.83
CA ALA A 166 -14.64 10.35 -7.17
C ALA A 166 -15.65 10.78 -8.26
N LEU A 167 -16.93 10.92 -7.89
CA LEU A 167 -17.99 11.40 -8.80
C LEU A 167 -17.94 12.93 -8.99
N PHE A 168 -17.71 13.69 -7.92
CA PHE A 168 -17.91 15.15 -7.90
C PHE A 168 -16.62 15.99 -7.83
N ALA A 169 -15.53 15.50 -7.22
CA ALA A 169 -14.28 16.26 -7.01
C ALA A 169 -13.23 16.08 -8.13
N GLY A 170 -13.52 15.26 -9.13
CA GLY A 170 -12.73 15.14 -10.36
C GLY A 170 -11.67 14.04 -10.32
N GLY A 171 -10.71 14.09 -11.25
CA GLY A 171 -9.89 12.92 -11.54
C GLY A 171 -8.88 12.53 -10.44
N LEU A 172 -8.50 13.44 -9.53
CA LEU A 172 -7.53 13.10 -8.47
C LEU A 172 -8.17 12.13 -7.47
N ALA A 173 -9.39 12.44 -7.04
CA ALA A 173 -10.21 11.53 -6.23
C ALA A 173 -10.41 10.18 -6.94
N ARG A 174 -10.64 10.16 -8.26
CA ARG A 174 -10.73 8.90 -9.03
C ARG A 174 -9.44 8.08 -9.02
N ALA A 175 -8.27 8.73 -9.15
CA ALA A 175 -6.98 8.05 -9.07
C ALA A 175 -6.75 7.42 -7.69
N TYR A 176 -7.13 8.14 -6.63
CA TYR A 176 -7.03 7.64 -5.26
C TYR A 176 -8.06 6.56 -4.92
N LEU A 177 -9.26 6.62 -5.50
CA LEU A 177 -10.23 5.52 -5.41
C LEU A 177 -9.72 4.28 -6.15
N ALA A 178 -9.11 4.43 -7.33
CA ALA A 178 -8.49 3.32 -8.05
C ALA A 178 -7.34 2.70 -7.25
N MET A 179 -6.50 3.54 -6.62
CA MET A 179 -5.48 3.10 -5.67
C MET A 179 -6.09 2.35 -4.49
N ALA A 180 -7.23 2.83 -3.96
CA ALA A 180 -7.89 2.18 -2.84
C ALA A 180 -8.37 0.77 -3.21
N LEU A 181 -9.00 0.63 -4.38
CA LEU A 181 -9.44 -0.65 -4.93
C LEU A 181 -8.25 -1.58 -5.18
N GLY A 182 -7.14 -1.06 -5.71
CA GLY A 182 -5.89 -1.83 -5.87
C GLY A 182 -5.34 -2.36 -4.55
N GLY A 183 -5.29 -1.50 -3.52
CA GLY A 183 -4.89 -1.89 -2.17
C GLY A 183 -5.80 -2.96 -1.56
N ALA A 184 -7.13 -2.80 -1.72
CA ALA A 184 -8.12 -3.77 -1.25
C ALA A 184 -7.95 -5.14 -1.93
N LEU A 185 -7.80 -5.14 -3.26
CA LEU A 185 -7.61 -6.38 -4.03
C LEU A 185 -6.32 -7.10 -3.65
N LEU A 186 -5.23 -6.37 -3.39
CA LEU A 186 -3.98 -6.98 -2.93
C LEU A 186 -4.04 -7.45 -1.47
N ALA A 187 -4.85 -6.79 -0.63
CA ALA A 187 -5.04 -7.15 0.77
C ALA A 187 -5.77 -8.50 0.95
N LEU A 188 -6.58 -8.90 -0.03
CA LEU A 188 -7.18 -10.24 -0.10
C LEU A 188 -6.14 -11.36 -0.28
N GLY A 189 -4.88 -11.03 -0.59
CA GLY A 189 -3.79 -11.99 -0.70
C GLY A 189 -3.88 -12.91 -1.92
N PRO A 190 -3.17 -14.05 -1.94
CA PRO A 190 -3.00 -14.86 -3.15
C PRO A 190 -4.26 -15.63 -3.59
N TYR A 191 -5.15 -15.95 -2.65
CA TYR A 191 -6.39 -16.69 -2.90
C TYR A 191 -7.56 -15.98 -2.21
N LEU A 192 -8.76 -16.14 -2.76
CA LEU A 192 -9.95 -15.53 -2.14
C LEU A 192 -10.33 -16.22 -0.84
N HIS A 193 -10.58 -15.43 0.20
CA HIS A 193 -11.09 -15.87 1.48
C HIS A 193 -12.55 -15.41 1.64
N VAL A 194 -13.46 -16.31 1.98
CA VAL A 194 -14.87 -15.98 2.26
C VAL A 194 -15.35 -16.74 3.49
N GLY A 195 -15.73 -16.01 4.53
CA GLY A 195 -16.26 -16.60 5.75
C GLY A 195 -15.28 -17.54 6.45
N GLY A 196 -13.97 -17.28 6.32
CA GLY A 196 -12.89 -18.10 6.86
C GLY A 196 -12.42 -19.25 5.97
N LYS A 197 -13.07 -19.48 4.84
CA LYS A 197 -12.68 -20.53 3.90
C LYS A 197 -11.77 -19.99 2.81
N VAL A 198 -10.69 -20.71 2.55
CA VAL A 198 -9.73 -20.40 1.47
C VAL A 198 -10.17 -21.09 0.18
N LEU A 199 -10.54 -20.30 -0.82
CA LEU A 199 -10.95 -20.75 -2.15
C LEU A 199 -9.73 -20.75 -3.09
N ARG A 200 -8.97 -21.86 -3.09
CA ARG A 200 -7.68 -21.97 -3.82
C ARG A 200 -7.84 -21.94 -5.35
N GLU A 201 -9.03 -22.24 -5.83
CA GLU A 201 -9.41 -22.13 -7.24
C GLU A 201 -9.50 -20.66 -7.72
N VAL A 202 -9.77 -19.72 -6.81
CA VAL A 202 -9.85 -18.29 -7.11
C VAL A 202 -8.52 -17.61 -6.81
N LYS A 203 -7.66 -17.53 -7.83
CA LYS A 203 -6.36 -16.86 -7.76
C LYS A 203 -6.51 -15.35 -7.90
N LEU A 204 -5.82 -14.60 -7.04
CA LEU A 204 -5.91 -13.14 -6.98
C LEU A 204 -4.60 -12.43 -7.38
N PRO A 205 -4.61 -11.11 -7.64
CA PRO A 205 -3.45 -10.38 -8.16
C PRO A 205 -2.20 -10.45 -7.27
N TYR A 206 -2.35 -10.62 -5.95
CA TYR A 206 -1.21 -10.78 -5.05
C TYR A 206 -0.35 -12.00 -5.40
N LEU A 207 -0.96 -13.09 -5.89
CA LEU A 207 -0.22 -14.28 -6.33
C LEU A 207 0.72 -13.97 -7.51
N LEU A 208 0.31 -13.07 -8.41
CA LEU A 208 1.17 -12.60 -9.48
C LEU A 208 2.31 -11.73 -8.92
N LEU A 209 1.99 -10.89 -7.94
CA LEU A 209 2.96 -10.02 -7.27
C LEU A 209 4.07 -10.82 -6.57
N GLU A 210 3.73 -11.90 -5.86
CA GLU A 210 4.71 -12.82 -5.24
C GLU A 210 5.63 -13.47 -6.28
N LYS A 211 5.10 -13.83 -7.45
CA LYS A 211 5.88 -14.45 -8.53
C LYS A 211 6.82 -13.47 -9.22
N LEU A 212 6.38 -12.24 -9.45
CA LEU A 212 7.17 -11.21 -10.13
C LEU A 212 8.24 -10.62 -9.22
N LEU A 213 7.95 -10.53 -7.92
CA LEU A 213 8.82 -9.94 -6.91
C LEU A 213 8.95 -10.90 -5.73
N PRO A 214 9.82 -11.94 -5.84
CA PRO A 214 10.01 -12.92 -4.78
C PRO A 214 10.50 -12.29 -3.46
N GLN A 215 10.96 -11.04 -3.47
CA GLN A 215 11.27 -10.24 -2.28
C GLN A 215 10.05 -9.88 -1.42
N ILE A 216 8.83 -10.05 -1.92
CA ILE A 216 7.60 -9.75 -1.16
C ILE A 216 7.23 -10.89 -0.21
N GLU A 217 7.76 -12.10 -0.44
CA GLU A 217 7.59 -13.27 0.45
C GLU A 217 7.92 -12.95 1.91
N PHE A 218 8.92 -12.09 2.17
CA PHE A 218 9.29 -11.64 3.52
C PHE A 218 8.15 -11.02 4.33
N MET A 219 7.17 -10.46 3.65
CA MET A 219 6.05 -9.85 4.35
C MET A 219 5.15 -10.92 4.93
N GLY A 220 4.60 -11.78 4.07
CA GLY A 220 3.74 -12.87 4.49
C GLY A 220 2.40 -12.45 5.11
N VAL A 221 2.07 -11.15 5.11
CA VAL A 221 0.82 -10.61 5.68
C VAL A 221 0.14 -9.66 4.69
N PRO A 222 -0.46 -10.19 3.60
CA PRO A 222 -1.09 -9.39 2.56
C PRO A 222 -2.12 -8.38 3.07
N VAL A 223 -2.90 -8.73 4.10
CA VAL A 223 -3.97 -7.88 4.67
C VAL A 223 -3.51 -6.45 5.01
N ARG A 224 -2.22 -6.28 5.32
CA ARG A 224 -1.62 -4.98 5.64
C ARG A 224 -1.58 -4.01 4.45
N LEU A 225 -1.71 -4.51 3.22
CA LEU A 225 -1.96 -3.67 2.03
C LEU A 225 -3.31 -2.94 2.09
N GLY A 226 -4.18 -3.30 3.04
CA GLY A 226 -5.32 -2.49 3.45
C GLY A 226 -4.94 -1.06 3.83
N TYR A 227 -3.71 -0.80 4.28
CA TYR A 227 -3.23 0.57 4.47
C TYR A 227 -3.33 1.43 3.19
N VAL A 228 -2.97 0.87 2.03
CA VAL A 228 -3.08 1.56 0.73
C VAL A 228 -4.55 1.83 0.41
N MET A 229 -5.44 0.90 0.74
CA MET A 229 -6.88 1.11 0.66
C MET A 229 -7.32 2.31 1.50
N TYR A 230 -7.01 2.32 2.80
CA TYR A 230 -7.41 3.40 3.69
C TYR A 230 -6.88 4.76 3.23
N LEU A 231 -5.61 4.83 2.83
CA LEU A 231 -5.00 6.07 2.33
C LEU A 231 -5.73 6.57 1.08
N GLY A 232 -6.04 5.67 0.15
CA GLY A 232 -6.78 6.01 -1.07
C GLY A 232 -8.20 6.48 -0.77
N LEU A 233 -8.93 5.80 0.13
CA LEU A 233 -10.28 6.17 0.52
C LEU A 233 -10.33 7.55 1.18
N VAL A 234 -9.43 7.83 2.13
CA VAL A 234 -9.39 9.11 2.84
C VAL A 234 -9.12 10.27 1.88
N ILE A 235 -8.20 10.10 0.93
CA ILE A 235 -7.89 11.17 -0.02
C ILE A 235 -8.98 11.31 -1.08
N ALA A 236 -9.62 10.21 -1.49
CA ALA A 236 -10.75 10.27 -2.41
C ALA A 236 -12.00 10.92 -1.77
N ALA A 237 -12.13 10.86 -0.44
CA ALA A 237 -13.23 11.46 0.30
C ALA A 237 -13.03 12.95 0.65
N ALA A 238 -11.80 13.46 0.58
CA ALA A 238 -11.43 14.83 0.91
C ALA A 238 -11.69 15.80 -0.25
#